data_AF-A0A370U1S7-F1
#
_entry.id   AF-A0A370U1S7-F1
#
_cell.length_a   1.000
_cell.length_b   1.000
_cell.length_c   1.000
_cell.angle_alpha   90.00
_cell.angle_beta   90.00
_cell.angle_gamma   90.00
#
_symmetry.space_group_name_H-M   'P 1'
#
loop_
_entity.id
_entity.type
_entity.pdbx_description
1 polymer ?
#
loop_
_entity_poly.entity_id
_entity_poly.type
_entity_poly.pdbx_seq_one_letter_code
_entity_poly.pdbx_strand_id
1 'polypeptide(L)'
;MSRTKWLAGLVVAACFAISISPAVGMKRFDHMFQDGMSNLVYVYVAGCISGAILVPFLTHALKRGAAYLFLSKDEGDHDLYRLDHGILNVEVPPASMWMNMGFWEQTTSFPAACRALLDEVLMAAGLLGPDRMPSSQSDSTRFRVIDLGFGCGDQSIYLAQLARKIRRTGDSATNSPRHYLLDSYVGLTIVPSQFRFANERLYSSSNTDGSRVKLFCADAAKPSTWTKDIHEAAADTSPKEDGTDVAPTTPNQATWVLALDTLYHFIPSREPIFRHAFGELNASIMAFDILLSDTPSLWDLILLRLVCFFAATPFSSFVTIAEYRNQLLAAGYDRNKIEIRDISDHVFAGMASFIERRDGELKNTGMTIGRYRAAGKVFKWWARSGIVRGCIVVARR
;
A
#
# COMPACT_ATOMS: atom_id res chain seq x y z
N MET A 1 3.57 12.13 28.09
CA MET A 1 4.01 12.73 26.81
C MET A 1 5.51 12.99 26.92
N SER A 2 6.35 12.18 26.25
CA SER A 2 7.78 12.06 26.54
C SER A 2 8.61 13.24 26.01
N ARG A 3 9.65 13.61 26.77
CA ARG A 3 10.64 14.67 26.50
C ARG A 3 11.31 14.59 25.11
N THR A 4 11.23 13.44 24.45
CA THR A 4 11.75 13.21 23.09
C THR A 4 11.05 14.03 22.00
N LYS A 5 9.79 14.43 22.17
CA LYS A 5 9.08 15.26 21.17
C LYS A 5 9.52 16.73 21.15
N TRP A 6 10.04 17.24 22.27
CA TRP A 6 10.55 18.62 22.36
C TRP A 6 11.93 18.77 21.69
N LEU A 7 12.79 17.76 21.83
CA LEU A 7 14.11 17.75 21.19
C LEU A 7 14.02 17.67 19.66
N ALA A 8 13.08 16.88 19.12
CA ALA A 8 12.87 16.81 17.67
C ALA A 8 12.40 18.15 17.06
N GLY A 9 11.56 18.90 17.78
CA GLY A 9 11.12 20.23 17.35
C GLY A 9 12.24 21.28 17.35
N LEU A 10 13.14 21.22 18.32
CA LEU A 10 14.30 22.11 18.42
C LEU A 10 15.35 21.85 17.32
N VAL A 11 15.57 20.58 16.95
CA VAL A 11 16.52 20.22 15.89
C VAL A 11 16.01 20.68 14.51
N VAL A 12 14.71 20.56 14.24
CA VAL A 12 14.11 21.02 12.97
C VAL A 12 14.16 22.56 12.86
N ALA A 13 13.96 23.28 13.96
CA ALA A 13 14.09 24.74 13.99
C ALA A 13 15.55 25.19 13.76
N ALA A 14 16.53 24.47 14.31
CA ALA A 14 17.95 24.76 14.10
C ALA A 14 18.40 24.49 12.64
N CYS A 15 17.89 23.43 12.00
CA CYS A 15 18.21 23.12 10.60
C CYS A 15 17.63 24.15 9.59
N PHE A 16 16.49 24.77 9.91
CA PHE A 16 15.92 25.85 9.09
C PHE A 16 16.69 27.18 9.25
N ALA A 17 17.26 27.45 10.42
CA ALA A 17 18.04 28.66 10.66
C ALA A 17 19.41 28.66 9.96
N ILE A 18 19.98 27.48 9.68
CA ILE A 18 21.32 27.35 9.09
C ILE A 18 21.31 27.39 7.54
N SER A 19 20.14 27.20 6.91
CA SER A 19 20.06 27.03 5.44
C SER A 19 19.74 28.32 4.65
N ILE A 20 19.72 29.49 5.31
CA ILE A 20 19.58 30.79 4.64
C ILE A 20 20.82 31.64 4.97
N SER A 21 21.94 31.28 4.35
CA SER A 21 23.07 32.20 4.22
C SER A 21 23.71 32.00 2.84
N PRO A 22 23.26 32.73 1.79
CA PRO A 22 24.11 32.92 0.64
C PRO A 22 25.12 34.02 0.98
N ALA A 23 26.39 33.63 0.91
CA ALA A 23 27.56 34.49 0.98
C ALA A 23 27.56 35.55 -0.13
N VAL A 24 26.81 36.63 0.05
CA VAL A 24 26.86 37.83 -0.81
C VAL A 24 26.99 39.06 0.08
N GLY A 25 28.18 39.66 0.09
CA GLY A 25 28.34 41.09 0.38
C GLY A 25 28.90 41.51 1.74
N MET A 26 29.85 40.79 2.33
CA MET A 26 30.52 41.16 3.60
C MET A 26 31.51 42.33 3.49
N LYS A 27 31.29 43.29 2.58
CA LYS A 27 32.08 44.54 2.49
C LYS A 27 31.23 45.82 2.44
N ARG A 28 29.90 45.73 2.60
CA ARG A 28 29.01 46.91 2.57
C ARG A 28 28.26 47.17 3.87
N PHE A 29 28.55 46.42 4.94
CA PHE A 29 27.84 46.55 6.22
C PHE A 29 28.52 47.46 7.24
N ASP A 30 29.80 47.81 7.09
CA ASP A 30 30.50 48.62 8.10
C ASP A 30 29.93 50.03 8.27
N HIS A 31 29.22 50.56 7.27
CA HIS A 31 28.53 51.86 7.37
C HIS A 31 27.06 51.79 7.83
N MET A 32 26.50 50.60 8.02
CA MET A 32 25.15 50.39 8.56
C MET A 32 25.16 50.05 10.07
N PHE A 33 26.34 50.01 10.70
CA PHE A 33 26.53 49.52 12.07
C PHE A 33 26.40 50.57 13.18
N GLN A 34 25.94 51.80 12.88
CA GLN A 34 25.85 52.85 13.91
C GLN A 34 24.46 53.23 14.42
N ASP A 35 23.33 52.78 13.86
CA ASP A 35 22.00 53.09 14.46
C ASP A 35 20.86 52.06 14.19
N GLY A 36 21.13 50.89 13.60
CA GLY A 36 20.07 50.00 13.07
C GLY A 36 19.91 48.60 13.69
N MET A 37 20.74 48.21 14.66
CA MET A 37 20.83 46.81 15.11
C MET A 37 19.67 46.33 15.99
N SER A 38 19.00 47.24 16.70
CA SER A 38 17.85 46.88 17.55
C SER A 38 16.68 46.38 16.69
N ASN A 39 16.33 47.10 15.62
CA ASN A 39 15.17 46.80 14.80
C ASN A 39 15.27 45.47 14.05
N LEU A 40 16.45 45.09 13.56
CA LEU A 40 16.62 43.82 12.86
C LEU A 40 16.54 42.62 13.81
N VAL A 41 17.11 42.76 15.01
CA VAL A 41 17.02 41.74 16.07
C VAL A 41 15.58 41.62 16.58
N TYR A 42 14.86 42.74 16.75
CA TYR A 42 13.44 42.71 17.12
C TYR A 42 12.57 42.04 16.04
N VAL A 43 12.81 42.32 14.76
CA VAL A 43 12.07 41.66 13.66
C VAL A 43 12.39 40.17 13.60
N TYR A 44 13.65 39.77 13.80
CA TYR A 44 14.04 38.36 13.83
C TYR A 44 13.46 37.63 15.05
N VAL A 45 13.54 38.22 16.24
CA VAL A 45 12.99 37.65 17.48
C VAL A 45 11.46 37.60 17.43
N ALA A 46 10.80 38.65 16.93
CA ALA A 46 9.35 38.66 16.70
C ALA A 46 8.93 37.63 15.64
N GLY A 47 9.73 37.43 14.58
CA GLY A 47 9.56 36.37 13.58
C GLY A 47 9.68 34.96 14.19
N CYS A 48 10.68 34.75 15.04
CA CYS A 48 10.87 33.47 15.74
C CYS A 48 9.77 33.19 16.77
N ILE A 49 9.35 34.19 17.55
CA ILE A 49 8.27 34.06 18.54
C ILE A 49 6.92 33.88 17.85
N SER A 50 6.63 34.66 16.80
CA SER A 50 5.42 34.48 16.00
C SER A 50 5.42 33.12 15.31
N GLY A 51 6.54 32.65 14.75
CA GLY A 51 6.66 31.28 14.24
C GLY A 51 6.40 30.22 15.30
N ALA A 52 7.00 30.36 16.49
CA ALA A 52 6.86 29.41 17.59
C ALA A 52 5.46 29.37 18.23
N ILE A 53 4.66 30.42 18.08
CA ILE A 53 3.29 30.51 18.63
C ILE A 53 2.23 30.30 17.54
N LEU A 54 2.38 30.96 16.40
CA LEU A 54 1.45 30.92 15.28
C LEU A 54 1.48 29.56 14.61
N VAL A 55 2.62 28.89 14.45
CA VAL A 55 2.66 27.57 13.80
C VAL A 55 1.94 26.50 14.63
N PRO A 56 2.19 26.33 15.94
CA PRO A 56 1.40 25.39 16.74
C PRO A 56 -0.06 25.81 16.85
N PHE A 57 -0.37 27.10 16.96
CA PHE A 57 -1.75 27.58 17.04
C PHE A 57 -2.51 27.33 15.75
N LEU A 58 -1.93 27.68 14.59
CA LEU A 58 -2.50 27.43 13.28
C LEU A 58 -2.59 25.93 13.02
N THR A 59 -1.59 25.14 13.41
CA THR A 59 -1.66 23.67 13.34
C THR A 59 -2.79 23.12 14.22
N HIS A 60 -2.99 23.67 15.41
CA HIS A 60 -4.05 23.27 16.33
C HIS A 60 -5.44 23.69 15.81
N ALA A 61 -5.57 24.92 15.32
CA ALA A 61 -6.79 25.48 14.75
C ALA A 61 -7.18 24.75 13.46
N LEU A 62 -6.20 24.45 12.59
CA LEU A 62 -6.42 23.65 11.38
C LEU A 62 -6.74 22.19 11.75
N LYS A 63 -6.10 21.59 12.76
CA LYS A 63 -6.47 20.25 13.26
C LYS A 63 -7.88 20.24 13.86
N ARG A 64 -8.29 21.28 14.58
CA ARG A 64 -9.65 21.41 15.12
C ARG A 64 -10.69 21.71 14.05
N GLY A 65 -10.37 22.56 13.07
CA GLY A 65 -11.24 22.86 11.93
C GLY A 65 -11.41 21.64 11.04
N ALA A 66 -10.32 20.93 10.75
CA ALA A 66 -10.36 19.63 10.09
C ALA A 66 -11.13 18.61 10.93
N ALA A 67 -10.89 18.51 12.24
CA ALA A 67 -11.71 17.68 13.12
C ALA A 67 -13.20 18.07 13.05
N TYR A 68 -13.58 19.33 12.94
CA TYR A 68 -14.98 19.73 12.80
C TYR A 68 -15.56 19.40 11.42
N LEU A 69 -14.76 19.50 10.35
CA LEU A 69 -15.12 19.13 8.97
C LEU A 69 -15.15 17.61 8.72
N PHE A 70 -14.32 16.84 9.45
CA PHE A 70 -14.07 15.40 9.24
C PHE A 70 -14.62 14.51 10.37
N LEU A 71 -14.71 15.00 11.61
CA LEU A 71 -15.51 14.41 12.69
C LEU A 71 -16.82 15.17 12.75
N SER A 72 -17.75 14.75 11.92
CA SER A 72 -19.17 15.09 12.11
C SER A 72 -19.57 14.64 13.51
N LYS A 73 -19.84 15.61 14.39
CA LYS A 73 -20.60 15.41 15.62
C LYS A 73 -22.01 15.02 15.17
N ASP A 74 -22.42 13.77 15.40
CA ASP A 74 -23.83 13.39 15.24
C ASP A 74 -24.61 14.18 16.28
N GLU A 75 -25.40 15.16 15.83
CA GLU A 75 -26.43 15.79 16.63
C GLU A 75 -27.77 15.10 16.33
N GLY A 76 -28.37 14.55 17.40
CA GLY A 76 -29.80 14.31 17.54
C GLY A 76 -30.38 13.05 16.88
N ASP A 77 -30.73 12.05 17.69
CA ASP A 77 -32.16 11.86 18.02
C ASP A 77 -32.31 11.03 19.30
N HIS A 78 -33.10 11.50 20.25
CA HIS A 78 -33.45 10.75 21.47
C HIS A 78 -34.64 9.83 21.15
N ASP A 79 -34.37 8.75 20.41
CA ASP A 79 -35.33 7.67 20.27
C ASP A 79 -34.84 6.47 21.08
N LEU A 80 -35.53 6.21 22.19
CA LEU A 80 -35.23 5.19 23.20
C LEU A 80 -35.24 3.73 22.65
N TYR A 81 -35.51 3.54 21.35
CA TYR A 81 -35.73 2.26 20.69
C TYR A 81 -35.05 2.14 19.30
N ARG A 82 -33.83 2.64 19.13
CA ARG A 82 -33.04 2.37 17.91
C ARG A 82 -32.61 0.89 17.84
N LEU A 83 -32.20 0.44 16.64
CA LEU A 83 -31.66 -0.91 16.40
C LEU A 83 -30.21 -1.08 16.91
N ASP A 84 -29.87 -0.44 18.03
CA ASP A 84 -28.50 -0.36 18.57
C ASP A 84 -27.96 -1.74 18.98
N HIS A 85 -28.85 -2.67 19.35
CA HIS A 85 -28.51 -4.07 19.61
C HIS A 85 -28.00 -4.82 18.37
N GLY A 86 -28.06 -4.21 17.18
CA GLY A 86 -27.45 -4.73 15.96
C GLY A 86 -25.96 -5.01 16.11
N ILE A 87 -25.23 -4.24 16.94
CA ILE A 87 -23.80 -4.48 17.22
C ILE A 87 -23.54 -5.86 17.84
N LEU A 88 -24.50 -6.40 18.61
CA LEU A 88 -24.39 -7.72 19.25
C LEU A 88 -24.52 -8.87 18.25
N ASN A 89 -25.03 -8.59 17.04
CA ASN A 89 -25.26 -9.56 15.98
C ASN A 89 -24.19 -9.48 14.87
N VAL A 90 -23.16 -8.65 15.06
CA VAL A 90 -22.01 -8.61 14.15
C VAL A 90 -21.17 -9.88 14.36
N GLU A 91 -20.89 -10.59 13.27
CA GLU A 91 -20.02 -11.75 13.28
C GLU A 91 -18.58 -11.36 13.66
N VAL A 92 -18.02 -12.05 14.67
CA VAL A 92 -16.65 -11.83 15.16
C VAL A 92 -15.91 -13.17 15.27
N PRO A 93 -14.74 -13.33 14.64
CA PRO A 93 -14.15 -12.39 13.69
C PRO A 93 -14.97 -12.32 12.38
N PRO A 94 -14.94 -11.19 11.65
CA PRO A 94 -15.61 -11.09 10.35
C PRO A 94 -15.09 -12.16 9.38
N ALA A 95 -15.98 -12.70 8.54
CA ALA A 95 -15.63 -13.70 7.53
C ALA A 95 -14.49 -13.27 6.57
N SER A 96 -14.39 -11.97 6.30
CA SER A 96 -13.30 -11.35 5.55
C SER A 96 -12.84 -10.07 6.21
N MET A 97 -11.54 -9.83 6.17
CA MET A 97 -10.89 -8.60 6.61
C MET A 97 -10.05 -7.99 5.47
N TRP A 98 -10.42 -8.30 4.22
CA TRP A 98 -9.72 -7.83 3.04
C TRP A 98 -9.84 -6.31 2.94
N MET A 99 -8.70 -5.64 2.76
CA MET A 99 -8.62 -4.19 2.59
C MET A 99 -7.64 -3.87 1.47
N ASN A 100 -8.18 -3.52 0.31
CA ASN A 100 -7.48 -2.78 -0.75
C ASN A 100 -8.50 -1.82 -1.40
N MET A 101 -8.11 -1.08 -2.44
CA MET A 101 -9.01 -0.14 -3.10
C MET A 101 -10.20 -0.77 -3.85
N GLY A 102 -10.10 -2.05 -4.23
CA GLY A 102 -11.11 -2.80 -4.97
C GLY A 102 -11.23 -2.41 -6.45
N PHE A 103 -11.69 -3.36 -7.26
CA PHE A 103 -12.11 -3.15 -8.65
C PHE A 103 -13.62 -3.35 -8.73
N TRP A 104 -14.35 -2.28 -9.02
CA TRP A 104 -15.78 -2.16 -8.73
C TRP A 104 -16.69 -2.31 -9.96
N GLU A 105 -16.15 -2.63 -11.13
CA GLU A 105 -16.91 -2.64 -12.39
C GLU A 105 -18.15 -3.54 -12.36
N GLN A 106 -18.05 -4.73 -11.75
CA GLN A 106 -19.10 -5.75 -11.79
C GLN A 106 -19.61 -6.16 -10.39
N THR A 107 -19.34 -5.37 -9.36
CA THR A 107 -19.73 -5.73 -8.00
C THR A 107 -19.96 -4.54 -7.09
N THR A 108 -20.84 -4.74 -6.10
CA THR A 108 -21.04 -3.80 -4.99
C THR A 108 -20.58 -4.38 -3.65
N SER A 109 -20.08 -5.61 -3.63
CA SER A 109 -19.56 -6.26 -2.42
C SER A 109 -18.10 -5.91 -2.24
N PHE A 110 -17.73 -5.39 -1.07
CA PHE A 110 -16.36 -4.95 -0.83
C PHE A 110 -15.33 -6.08 -0.92
N PRO A 111 -15.50 -7.24 -0.25
CA PRO A 111 -14.59 -8.37 -0.44
C PRO A 111 -14.51 -8.86 -1.90
N ALA A 112 -15.62 -8.80 -2.65
CA ALA A 112 -15.62 -9.18 -4.05
C ALA A 112 -14.85 -8.18 -4.92
N ALA A 113 -14.96 -6.88 -4.65
CA ALA A 113 -14.18 -5.84 -5.31
C ALA A 113 -12.68 -6.00 -5.00
N CYS A 114 -12.34 -6.29 -3.74
CA CYS A 114 -10.95 -6.53 -3.33
C CYS A 114 -10.33 -7.73 -4.07
N ARG A 115 -11.10 -8.81 -4.21
CA ARG A 115 -10.69 -9.98 -5.00
C ARG A 115 -10.57 -9.65 -6.49
N ALA A 116 -11.54 -8.93 -7.06
CA ALA A 116 -11.51 -8.55 -8.46
C ALA A 116 -10.26 -7.72 -8.80
N LEU A 117 -9.81 -6.83 -7.89
CA LEU A 117 -8.57 -6.09 -8.09
C LEU A 117 -7.33 -7.01 -8.14
N LEU A 118 -7.27 -8.02 -7.27
CA LEU A 118 -6.20 -9.03 -7.34
C LEU A 118 -6.28 -9.84 -8.64
N ASP A 119 -7.48 -10.24 -9.07
CA ASP A 119 -7.69 -10.93 -10.34
C ASP A 119 -7.15 -10.08 -11.51
N GLU A 120 -7.44 -8.77 -11.55
CA GLU A 120 -6.92 -7.85 -12.58
C GLU A 120 -5.39 -7.75 -12.58
N VAL A 121 -4.75 -7.72 -11.41
CA VAL A 121 -3.27 -7.71 -11.30
C VAL A 121 -2.68 -9.02 -11.84
N LEU A 122 -3.28 -10.16 -11.49
CA LEU A 122 -2.83 -11.47 -11.97
C LEU A 122 -3.06 -11.66 -13.48
N MET A 123 -4.17 -11.14 -14.02
CA MET A 123 -4.44 -11.14 -15.46
C MET A 123 -3.44 -10.26 -16.21
N ALA A 124 -3.15 -9.06 -15.71
CA ALA A 124 -2.12 -8.19 -16.29
C ALA A 124 -0.72 -8.83 -16.26
N ALA A 125 -0.42 -9.63 -15.23
CA ALA A 125 0.81 -10.42 -15.16
C ALA A 125 0.83 -11.61 -16.14
N GLY A 126 -0.32 -11.99 -16.71
CA GLY A 126 -0.47 -13.15 -17.60
C GLY A 126 -0.61 -14.48 -16.85
N LEU A 127 -0.87 -14.43 -15.53
CA LEU A 127 -1.02 -15.61 -14.67
C LEU A 127 -2.47 -16.13 -14.65
N LEU A 128 -3.43 -15.28 -15.04
CA LEU A 128 -4.84 -15.64 -15.23
C LEU A 128 -5.29 -15.21 -16.63
N GLY A 129 -6.18 -16.01 -17.23
CA GLY A 129 -6.94 -15.66 -18.43
C GLY A 129 -8.21 -14.86 -18.10
N PRO A 130 -8.97 -14.43 -19.13
CA PRO A 130 -10.20 -13.63 -18.97
C PRO A 130 -11.32 -14.34 -18.19
N ASP A 131 -11.31 -15.68 -18.20
CA ASP A 131 -12.21 -16.53 -17.42
C ASP A 131 -11.78 -16.66 -15.94
N ARG A 132 -10.70 -15.96 -15.56
CA ARG A 132 -10.05 -15.98 -14.23
C ARG A 132 -9.51 -17.34 -13.85
N MET A 133 -9.34 -18.22 -14.83
CA MET A 133 -8.61 -19.47 -14.70
C MET A 133 -7.16 -19.23 -15.11
N PRO A 134 -6.23 -20.13 -14.77
CA PRO A 134 -4.88 -20.08 -15.32
C PRO A 134 -4.87 -19.89 -16.83
N SER A 135 -3.99 -19.02 -17.31
CA SER A 135 -3.82 -18.83 -18.75
C SER A 135 -3.24 -20.10 -19.37
N SER A 136 -3.73 -20.51 -20.55
CA SER A 136 -3.18 -21.66 -21.28
C SER A 136 -1.71 -21.48 -21.68
N GLN A 137 -1.22 -20.24 -21.75
CA GLN A 137 0.21 -19.94 -21.91
C GLN A 137 1.02 -20.23 -20.62
N SER A 138 0.37 -20.18 -19.45
CA SER A 138 0.99 -20.48 -18.15
C SER A 138 0.88 -21.96 -17.77
N ASP A 139 0.17 -22.81 -18.54
CA ASP A 139 -0.01 -24.23 -18.21
C ASP A 139 1.31 -25.02 -18.07
N SER A 140 2.40 -24.48 -18.61
CA SER A 140 3.75 -25.03 -18.46
C SER A 140 4.65 -24.31 -17.44
N THR A 141 4.27 -23.11 -16.98
CA THR A 141 5.14 -22.22 -16.19
C THR A 141 4.65 -22.20 -14.74
N ARG A 142 5.39 -22.87 -13.85
CA ARG A 142 5.14 -22.74 -12.40
C ARG A 142 5.62 -21.37 -11.94
N PHE A 143 4.96 -20.80 -10.94
CA PHE A 143 5.40 -19.54 -10.37
C PHE A 143 5.43 -19.54 -8.85
N ARG A 144 6.29 -18.68 -8.30
CA ARG A 144 6.38 -18.36 -6.88
C ARG A 144 5.90 -16.94 -6.65
N VAL A 145 5.26 -16.70 -5.51
CA VAL A 145 4.86 -15.35 -5.10
C VAL A 145 5.54 -14.95 -3.81
N ILE A 146 6.16 -13.75 -3.82
CA ILE A 146 6.54 -13.00 -2.64
C ILE A 146 5.57 -11.84 -2.50
N ASP A 147 4.64 -11.92 -1.55
CA ASP A 147 3.60 -10.92 -1.32
C ASP A 147 4.02 -9.90 -0.25
N LEU A 148 4.06 -8.63 -0.65
CA LEU A 148 4.58 -7.52 0.11
C LEU A 148 3.47 -6.73 0.79
N GLY A 149 2.97 -7.22 1.92
CA GLY A 149 1.88 -6.59 2.66
C GLY A 149 0.56 -7.34 2.47
N PHE A 150 0.54 -8.62 2.83
CA PHE A 150 -0.64 -9.49 2.67
C PHE A 150 -1.85 -9.11 3.56
N GLY A 151 -1.71 -8.07 4.40
CA GLY A 151 -2.75 -7.60 5.31
C GLY A 151 -3.25 -8.71 6.23
N CYS A 152 -4.58 -8.88 6.29
CA CYS A 152 -5.24 -9.88 7.12
C CYS A 152 -5.28 -11.30 6.52
N GLY A 153 -4.57 -11.53 5.40
CA GLY A 153 -4.37 -12.85 4.80
C GLY A 153 -5.44 -13.31 3.81
N ASP A 154 -6.44 -12.48 3.49
CA ASP A 154 -7.49 -12.83 2.53
C ASP A 154 -6.92 -13.15 1.13
N GLN A 155 -5.97 -12.34 0.64
CA GLN A 155 -5.26 -12.62 -0.62
C GLN A 155 -4.37 -13.87 -0.53
N SER A 156 -3.72 -14.11 0.61
CA SER A 156 -2.91 -15.32 0.85
C SER A 156 -3.77 -16.58 0.73
N ILE A 157 -4.95 -16.57 1.38
CA ILE A 157 -5.90 -17.69 1.34
C ILE A 157 -6.42 -17.89 -0.09
N TYR A 158 -6.78 -16.81 -0.78
CA TYR A 158 -7.27 -16.87 -2.16
C TYR A 158 -6.25 -17.50 -3.11
N LEU A 159 -5.00 -17.02 -3.08
CA LEU A 159 -3.91 -17.55 -3.90
C LEU A 159 -3.59 -19.02 -3.56
N ALA A 160 -3.57 -19.38 -2.28
CA ALA A 160 -3.39 -20.76 -1.84
C ALA A 160 -4.54 -21.67 -2.33
N GLN A 161 -5.78 -21.17 -2.42
CA GLN A 161 -6.92 -21.91 -2.96
C GLN A 161 -6.85 -22.04 -4.49
N LEU A 162 -6.45 -20.97 -5.19
CA LEU A 162 -6.27 -20.97 -6.64
C LEU A 162 -5.26 -22.05 -7.05
N ALA A 163 -4.14 -22.16 -6.33
CA ALA A 163 -3.13 -23.21 -6.51
C ALA A 163 -3.72 -24.64 -6.46
N ARG A 164 -4.77 -24.86 -5.64
CA ARG A 164 -5.40 -26.18 -5.49
C ARG A 164 -6.43 -26.50 -6.55
N LYS A 165 -7.15 -25.53 -7.11
CA LYS A 165 -8.18 -25.80 -8.13
C LYS A 165 -7.57 -26.45 -9.37
N ILE A 166 -6.35 -26.06 -9.68
CA ILE A 166 -5.54 -26.55 -10.81
C ILE A 166 -5.15 -28.03 -10.59
N ARG A 167 -4.90 -28.42 -9.33
CA ARG A 167 -4.62 -29.80 -8.88
C ARG A 167 -5.65 -30.84 -9.35
N ARG A 168 -6.88 -30.44 -9.69
CA ARG A 168 -7.99 -31.34 -10.02
C ARG A 168 -8.24 -31.51 -11.52
N THR A 169 -7.53 -30.78 -12.38
CA THR A 169 -7.70 -30.83 -13.84
C THR A 169 -6.73 -31.78 -14.55
N GLY A 170 -5.83 -32.46 -13.82
CA GLY A 170 -5.00 -33.52 -14.38
C GLY A 170 -5.77 -34.83 -14.52
N ASP A 171 -5.83 -35.38 -15.74
CA ASP A 171 -6.47 -36.64 -16.06
C ASP A 171 -6.02 -37.79 -15.15
N SER A 172 -6.96 -38.39 -14.42
CA SER A 172 -6.75 -39.64 -13.64
C SER A 172 -6.26 -40.82 -14.51
N ALA A 173 -6.26 -40.69 -15.84
CA ALA A 173 -5.87 -41.73 -16.79
C ALA A 173 -4.36 -41.72 -17.11
N THR A 174 -3.63 -40.64 -16.84
CA THR A 174 -2.18 -40.58 -17.08
C THR A 174 -1.46 -40.47 -15.75
N ASN A 175 -0.47 -41.33 -15.53
CA ASN A 175 0.38 -41.35 -14.32
C ASN A 175 1.35 -40.14 -14.27
N SER A 176 0.90 -38.99 -14.77
CA SER A 176 1.67 -37.76 -14.92
C SER A 176 1.79 -37.06 -13.56
N PRO A 177 2.95 -36.49 -13.21
CA PRO A 177 3.14 -35.81 -11.94
C PRO A 177 2.12 -34.69 -11.76
N ARG A 178 1.64 -34.48 -10.53
CA ARG A 178 0.71 -33.38 -10.22
C ARG A 178 1.48 -32.05 -10.26
N HIS A 179 1.34 -31.28 -11.34
CA HIS A 179 1.98 -29.96 -11.46
C HIS A 179 1.10 -28.89 -10.80
N TYR A 180 1.66 -28.16 -9.81
CA TYR A 180 1.03 -26.98 -9.24
C TYR A 180 1.44 -25.75 -10.04
N LEU A 181 0.50 -24.84 -10.31
CA LEU A 181 0.83 -23.57 -10.96
C LEU A 181 1.53 -22.61 -9.98
N LEU A 182 1.00 -22.47 -8.76
CA LEU A 182 1.69 -21.77 -7.67
C LEU A 182 2.50 -22.78 -6.86
N ASP A 183 3.82 -22.66 -6.94
CA ASP A 183 4.76 -23.57 -6.31
C ASP A 183 4.94 -23.26 -4.82
N SER A 184 5.22 -21.98 -4.50
CA SER A 184 5.31 -21.49 -3.13
C SER A 184 4.85 -20.04 -2.98
N TYR A 185 4.50 -19.68 -1.75
CA TYR A 185 4.00 -18.38 -1.36
C TYR A 185 4.72 -17.90 -0.10
N VAL A 186 5.32 -16.72 -0.17
CA VAL A 186 5.94 -16.04 0.96
C VAL A 186 5.25 -14.71 1.17
N GLY A 187 4.54 -14.54 2.27
CA GLY A 187 3.90 -13.28 2.61
C GLY A 187 4.67 -12.52 3.70
N LEU A 188 4.83 -11.22 3.52
CA LEU A 188 5.31 -10.31 4.57
C LEU A 188 4.22 -9.32 4.96
N THR A 189 4.12 -8.99 6.25
CA THR A 189 3.41 -7.80 6.74
C THR A 189 4.19 -7.17 7.87
N ILE A 190 4.21 -5.84 7.95
CA ILE A 190 4.87 -5.14 9.04
C ILE A 190 4.00 -5.10 10.31
N VAL A 191 2.70 -5.41 10.20
CA VAL A 191 1.73 -5.23 11.28
C VAL A 191 1.53 -6.53 12.07
N PRO A 192 1.95 -6.62 13.35
CA PRO A 192 1.91 -7.88 14.11
C PRO A 192 0.50 -8.44 14.35
N SER A 193 -0.51 -7.58 14.48
CA SER A 193 -1.91 -8.04 14.64
C SER A 193 -2.46 -8.66 13.35
N GLN A 194 -2.13 -8.09 12.20
CA GLN A 194 -2.49 -8.65 10.89
C GLN A 194 -1.79 -9.98 10.65
N PHE A 195 -0.50 -10.06 10.98
CA PHE A 195 0.27 -11.31 10.93
C PHE A 195 -0.41 -12.41 11.76
N ARG A 196 -0.66 -12.16 13.05
CA ARG A 196 -1.29 -13.15 13.94
C ARG A 196 -2.66 -13.61 13.41
N PHE A 197 -3.49 -12.66 13.00
CA PHE A 197 -4.83 -12.94 12.46
C PHE A 197 -4.78 -13.80 11.18
N ALA A 198 -3.90 -13.45 10.24
CA ALA A 198 -3.72 -14.22 9.01
C ALA A 198 -3.17 -15.62 9.28
N ASN A 199 -2.20 -15.72 10.20
CA ASN A 199 -1.54 -16.96 10.58
C ASN A 199 -2.56 -17.94 11.19
N GLU A 200 -3.36 -17.47 12.15
CA GLU A 200 -4.43 -18.27 12.77
C GLU A 200 -5.42 -18.81 11.71
N ARG A 201 -5.86 -17.97 10.76
CA ARG A 201 -6.80 -18.40 9.70
C ARG A 201 -6.21 -19.44 8.76
N LEU A 202 -4.96 -19.27 8.34
CA LEU A 202 -4.29 -20.19 7.42
C LEU A 202 -4.07 -21.55 8.07
N TYR A 203 -3.50 -21.60 9.29
CA TYR A 203 -3.21 -22.88 9.95
C TYR A 203 -4.43 -23.58 10.56
N SER A 204 -5.49 -22.84 10.92
CA SER A 204 -6.76 -23.45 11.34
C SER A 204 -7.54 -24.03 10.17
N SER A 205 -7.30 -23.53 8.96
CA SER A 205 -7.81 -24.14 7.74
C SER A 205 -6.97 -25.39 7.45
N SER A 206 -7.43 -26.58 7.88
CA SER A 206 -6.82 -27.91 7.65
C SER A 206 -6.51 -28.29 6.18
N ASN A 207 -6.67 -27.33 5.26
CA ASN A 207 -6.47 -27.45 3.84
C ASN A 207 -5.17 -26.81 3.31
N THR A 208 -4.42 -26.02 4.10
CA THR A 208 -3.15 -25.43 3.63
C THR A 208 -1.97 -26.35 3.84
N ASP A 209 -1.24 -26.63 2.75
CA ASP A 209 0.10 -27.21 2.83
C ASP A 209 1.03 -26.17 3.44
N GLY A 210 1.20 -26.24 4.77
CA GLY A 210 2.02 -25.31 5.55
C GLY A 210 3.49 -25.32 5.15
N SER A 211 3.94 -26.27 4.32
CA SER A 211 5.29 -26.27 3.75
C SER A 211 5.49 -25.24 2.64
N ARG A 212 4.42 -24.91 1.90
CA ARG A 212 4.46 -24.03 0.71
C ARG A 212 4.06 -22.59 0.98
N VAL A 213 3.22 -22.37 2.00
CA VAL A 213 2.74 -21.03 2.38
C VAL A 213 3.46 -20.62 3.67
N LYS A 214 4.34 -19.64 3.57
CA LYS A 214 5.08 -19.09 4.71
C LYS A 214 4.72 -17.63 4.90
N LEU A 215 4.37 -17.24 6.12
CA LEU A 215 4.10 -15.85 6.49
C LEU A 215 5.15 -15.34 7.46
N PHE A 216 5.51 -14.07 7.33
CA PHE A 216 6.47 -13.40 8.19
C PHE A 216 5.97 -12.01 8.62
N CYS A 217 6.32 -11.62 9.84
CA CYS A 217 6.12 -10.27 10.34
C CYS A 217 7.42 -9.45 10.17
N ALA A 218 7.55 -8.71 9.08
CA ALA A 218 8.77 -7.96 8.74
C ALA A 218 8.48 -6.75 7.84
N ASP A 219 9.44 -5.82 7.79
CA ASP A 219 9.36 -4.62 6.95
C ASP A 219 9.73 -4.96 5.49
N ALA A 220 8.72 -5.08 4.64
CA ALA A 220 8.89 -5.35 3.21
C ALA A 220 9.60 -4.22 2.46
N ALA A 221 9.62 -2.99 3.01
CA ALA A 221 10.33 -1.86 2.40
C ALA A 221 11.86 -1.95 2.61
N LYS A 222 12.33 -2.80 3.51
CA LYS A 222 13.75 -2.92 3.87
C LYS A 222 14.24 -4.37 3.81
N PRO A 223 14.43 -4.93 2.60
CA PRO A 223 14.94 -6.29 2.42
C PRO A 223 16.25 -6.58 3.15
N SER A 224 17.12 -5.58 3.31
CA SER A 224 18.36 -5.73 4.07
C SER A 224 18.17 -6.03 5.56
N THR A 225 16.95 -5.91 6.08
CA THR A 225 16.59 -6.21 7.48
C THR A 225 15.88 -7.56 7.62
N TRP A 226 15.67 -8.28 6.52
CA TRP A 226 15.03 -9.58 6.54
C TRP A 226 15.93 -10.60 7.25
N THR A 227 15.29 -11.52 7.99
CA THR A 227 16.00 -12.60 8.65
C THR A 227 16.45 -13.64 7.62
N LYS A 228 17.41 -14.50 8.02
CA LYS A 228 17.87 -15.61 7.20
C LYS A 228 16.70 -16.49 6.73
N ASP A 229 15.74 -16.79 7.60
CA ASP A 229 14.57 -17.61 7.27
C ASP A 229 13.71 -16.99 6.15
N ILE A 230 13.58 -15.65 6.12
CA ILE A 230 12.86 -14.94 5.07
C ILE A 230 13.63 -15.05 3.76
N HIS A 231 14.94 -14.81 3.78
CA HIS A 231 15.77 -14.96 2.59
C HIS A 231 15.74 -16.38 2.05
N GLU A 232 15.82 -17.40 2.90
CA GLU A 232 15.75 -18.81 2.50
C GLU A 232 14.37 -19.20 1.95
N ALA A 233 13.29 -18.66 2.52
CA ALA A 233 11.94 -18.87 2.02
C ALA A 233 11.71 -18.18 0.67
N ALA A 234 12.25 -16.98 0.47
CA ALA A 234 12.13 -16.22 -0.76
C ALA A 234 13.04 -16.77 -1.87
N ALA A 235 14.24 -17.24 -1.51
CA ALA A 235 15.22 -17.84 -2.41
C ALA A 235 14.75 -19.18 -2.97
N ASP A 236 15.20 -19.50 -4.19
CA ASP A 236 14.82 -20.74 -4.88
C ASP A 236 15.42 -21.99 -4.23
N THR A 237 14.71 -22.50 -3.23
CA THR A 237 15.08 -23.72 -2.48
C THR A 237 14.20 -24.90 -2.86
N SER A 238 13.75 -24.97 -4.11
CA SER A 238 13.21 -26.20 -4.67
C SER A 238 14.21 -27.34 -4.39
N PRO A 239 13.81 -28.44 -3.72
CA PRO A 239 14.73 -29.56 -3.50
C PRO A 239 15.21 -30.03 -4.88
N LYS A 240 16.52 -30.01 -5.10
CA LYS A 240 17.09 -30.78 -6.20
C LYS A 240 16.69 -32.23 -5.94
N GLU A 241 15.79 -32.78 -6.74
CA GLU A 241 15.51 -34.21 -6.67
C GLU A 241 16.83 -34.95 -6.82
N ASP A 242 17.02 -35.90 -5.92
CA ASP A 242 18.27 -36.57 -5.62
C ASP A 242 18.89 -37.19 -6.88
N GLY A 243 20.13 -36.83 -7.19
CA GLY A 243 21.12 -37.71 -7.81
C GLY A 243 20.88 -38.29 -9.21
N THR A 244 20.06 -37.70 -10.09
CA THR A 244 20.12 -38.06 -11.52
C THR A 244 20.76 -36.95 -12.34
N ASP A 245 21.93 -37.24 -12.92
CA ASP A 245 22.66 -36.43 -13.92
C ASP A 245 21.87 -36.35 -15.23
N VAL A 246 20.63 -35.86 -15.16
CA VAL A 246 19.87 -35.40 -16.30
C VAL A 246 19.85 -33.88 -16.16
N ALA A 247 20.39 -33.19 -17.16
CA ALA A 247 20.37 -31.73 -17.24
C ALA A 247 18.98 -31.20 -16.83
N PRO A 248 18.88 -30.10 -16.05
CA PRO A 248 17.61 -29.65 -15.51
C PRO A 248 16.70 -29.19 -16.66
N THR A 249 15.89 -30.12 -17.17
CA THR A 249 14.67 -29.82 -17.94
C THR A 249 13.55 -29.48 -16.95
N THR A 250 13.85 -28.65 -15.95
CA THR A 250 12.81 -28.11 -15.06
C THR A 250 12.01 -27.08 -15.85
N PRO A 251 10.67 -27.18 -15.89
CA PRO A 251 9.83 -26.17 -16.54
C PRO A 251 10.11 -24.79 -15.95
N ASN A 252 10.11 -23.78 -16.82
CA ASN A 252 10.38 -22.37 -16.57
C ASN A 252 9.68 -21.90 -15.27
N GLN A 253 10.38 -21.79 -14.14
CA GLN A 253 9.82 -21.31 -12.88
C GLN A 253 9.97 -19.80 -12.79
N ALA A 254 8.84 -19.07 -12.76
CA ALA A 254 8.85 -17.61 -12.66
C ALA A 254 8.67 -17.15 -11.21
N THR A 255 9.58 -16.30 -10.72
CA THR A 255 9.39 -15.63 -9.42
C THR A 255 8.65 -14.31 -9.63
N TRP A 256 7.61 -14.07 -8.84
CA TRP A 256 6.85 -12.83 -8.84
C TRP A 256 6.85 -12.19 -7.46
N VAL A 257 7.09 -10.88 -7.43
CA VAL A 257 6.78 -10.02 -6.31
C VAL A 257 5.39 -9.44 -6.52
N LEU A 258 4.49 -9.71 -5.57
CA LEU A 258 3.14 -9.14 -5.53
C LEU A 258 3.12 -7.96 -4.54
N ALA A 259 2.53 -6.85 -4.97
CA ALA A 259 2.30 -5.69 -4.13
C ALA A 259 0.91 -5.10 -4.39
N LEU A 260 -0.09 -5.57 -3.66
CA LEU A 260 -1.47 -5.11 -3.81
C LEU A 260 -1.76 -3.97 -2.82
N ASP A 261 -1.84 -2.73 -3.32
CA ASP A 261 -2.24 -1.54 -2.53
C ASP A 261 -1.36 -1.30 -1.29
N THR A 262 -0.04 -1.33 -1.50
CA THR A 262 0.96 -1.40 -0.40
C THR A 262 2.20 -0.54 -0.61
N LEU A 263 2.74 -0.45 -1.84
CA LEU A 263 4.06 0.15 -2.12
C LEU A 263 4.15 1.64 -1.79
N TYR A 264 3.06 2.40 -1.88
CA TYR A 264 3.01 3.80 -1.45
C TYR A 264 3.22 4.01 0.07
N HIS A 265 3.09 2.96 0.89
CA HIS A 265 3.43 3.01 2.32
C HIS A 265 4.93 2.79 2.59
N PHE A 266 5.73 2.48 1.55
CA PHE A 266 7.13 2.11 1.75
C PHE A 266 7.97 3.35 2.04
N ILE A 267 8.71 3.29 3.14
CA ILE A 267 9.54 4.40 3.62
C ILE A 267 11.01 3.96 3.62
N PRO A 268 11.94 4.72 2.99
CA PRO A 268 11.71 6.03 2.37
C PRO A 268 11.18 5.99 0.94
N SER A 269 11.27 4.85 0.25
CA SER A 269 10.84 4.69 -1.14
C SER A 269 10.61 3.21 -1.51
N ARG A 270 10.12 2.97 -2.74
CA ARG A 270 9.91 1.63 -3.34
C ARG A 270 11.19 1.01 -3.89
N GLU A 271 12.23 1.82 -4.10
CA GLU A 271 13.44 1.37 -4.79
C GLU A 271 14.19 0.22 -4.11
N PRO A 272 14.34 0.15 -2.77
CA PRO A 272 15.07 -0.94 -2.14
C PRO A 272 14.47 -2.30 -2.48
N ILE A 273 13.15 -2.41 -2.45
CA ILE A 273 12.48 -3.66 -2.80
C ILE A 273 12.52 -3.95 -4.30
N PHE A 274 12.46 -2.94 -5.17
CA PHE A 274 12.62 -3.15 -6.62
C PHE A 274 14.01 -3.68 -6.96
N ARG A 275 15.06 -3.10 -6.37
CA ARG A 275 16.45 -3.56 -6.55
C ARG A 275 16.65 -4.97 -6.01
N HIS A 276 16.11 -5.28 -4.84
CA HIS A 276 16.18 -6.63 -4.26
C HIS A 276 15.42 -7.65 -5.12
N ALA A 277 14.21 -7.30 -5.58
CA ALA A 277 13.41 -8.14 -6.46
C ALA A 277 14.16 -8.49 -7.76
N PHE A 278 14.75 -7.47 -8.41
CA PHE A 278 15.47 -7.68 -9.66
C PHE A 278 16.82 -8.38 -9.47
N GLY A 279 17.61 -7.95 -8.48
CA GLY A 279 19.00 -8.38 -8.31
C GLY A 279 19.17 -9.70 -7.57
N GLU A 280 18.37 -9.93 -6.52
CA GLU A 280 18.55 -11.09 -5.62
C GLU A 280 17.46 -12.14 -5.82
N LEU A 281 16.19 -11.72 -5.94
CA LEU A 281 15.06 -12.66 -6.06
C LEU A 281 14.84 -13.16 -7.49
N ASN A 282 15.54 -12.58 -8.47
CA ASN A 282 15.34 -12.88 -9.88
C ASN A 282 13.85 -12.75 -10.32
N ALA A 283 13.13 -11.78 -9.77
CA ALA A 283 11.68 -11.71 -9.84
C ALA A 283 11.14 -10.68 -10.85
N SER A 284 9.96 -10.98 -11.40
CA SER A 284 9.07 -9.98 -12.01
C SER A 284 8.23 -9.29 -10.93
N ILE A 285 7.70 -8.11 -11.20
CA ILE A 285 6.80 -7.37 -10.28
C ILE A 285 5.40 -7.33 -10.87
N MET A 286 4.40 -7.57 -10.02
CA MET A 286 3.01 -7.25 -10.27
C MET A 286 2.44 -6.48 -9.08
N ALA A 287 1.79 -5.35 -9.34
CA ALA A 287 1.30 -4.47 -8.29
C ALA A 287 0.02 -3.74 -8.69
N PHE A 288 -0.72 -3.32 -7.69
CA PHE A 288 -1.61 -2.17 -7.77
C PHE A 288 -1.07 -1.09 -6.85
N ASP A 289 -0.95 0.14 -7.34
CA ASP A 289 -0.45 1.27 -6.56
C ASP A 289 -1.21 2.55 -6.89
N ILE A 290 -1.17 3.51 -5.96
CA ILE A 290 -1.73 4.85 -6.14
C ILE A 290 -0.62 5.83 -6.55
N LEU A 291 -0.81 6.49 -7.68
CA LEU A 291 0.15 7.38 -8.32
C LEU A 291 -0.39 8.81 -8.42
N LEU A 292 0.50 9.79 -8.56
CA LEU A 292 0.14 11.17 -8.83
C LEU A 292 -0.16 11.34 -10.32
N SER A 293 -1.19 12.13 -10.66
CA SER A 293 -1.44 12.56 -12.04
C SER A 293 -0.28 13.38 -12.59
N ASP A 294 0.02 13.24 -13.89
CA ASP A 294 1.08 14.02 -14.56
C ASP A 294 0.69 15.50 -14.77
N THR A 295 -0.61 15.80 -14.71
CA THR A 295 -1.16 17.15 -14.94
C THR A 295 -2.07 17.61 -13.80
N PRO A 296 -1.55 17.64 -12.55
CA PRO A 296 -2.37 17.98 -11.40
C PRO A 296 -2.65 19.49 -11.38
N SER A 297 -3.86 19.90 -11.01
CA SER A 297 -4.12 21.31 -10.76
C SER A 297 -3.34 21.79 -9.52
N LEU A 298 -2.89 23.05 -9.52
CA LEU A 298 -2.16 23.61 -8.38
C LEU A 298 -3.00 23.55 -7.09
N TRP A 299 -4.31 23.76 -7.21
CA TRP A 299 -5.24 23.68 -6.10
C TRP A 299 -5.36 22.26 -5.56
N ASP A 300 -5.51 21.26 -6.43
CA ASP A 300 -5.57 19.86 -6.01
C ASP A 300 -4.25 19.39 -5.39
N LEU A 301 -3.09 19.89 -5.84
CA LEU A 301 -1.80 19.61 -5.21
C LEU A 301 -1.73 20.17 -3.78
N ILE A 302 -2.17 21.41 -3.57
CA ILE A 302 -2.20 22.03 -2.24
C ILE A 302 -3.13 21.22 -1.32
N LEU A 303 -4.33 20.88 -1.80
CA LEU A 303 -5.28 20.04 -1.06
C LEU A 303 -4.71 18.66 -0.75
N LEU A 304 -4.03 18.01 -1.70
CA LEU A 304 -3.42 16.71 -1.50
C LEU A 304 -2.33 16.76 -0.42
N ARG A 305 -1.50 17.82 -0.42
CA ARG A 305 -0.50 18.03 0.65
C ARG A 305 -1.12 18.20 2.02
N LEU A 306 -2.24 18.92 2.12
CA LEU A 306 -2.99 19.06 3.37
C LEU A 306 -3.57 17.72 3.82
N VAL A 307 -4.19 16.95 2.91
CA VAL A 307 -4.69 15.60 3.21
C VAL A 307 -3.56 14.70 3.71
N CYS A 308 -2.41 14.69 3.02
CA CYS A 308 -1.22 13.94 3.42
C CYS A 308 -0.74 14.31 4.83
N PHE A 309 -0.68 15.61 5.14
CA PHE A 309 -0.29 16.12 6.46
C PHE A 309 -1.23 15.60 7.58
N PHE A 310 -2.55 15.64 7.36
CA PHE A 310 -3.51 15.14 8.35
C PHE A 310 -3.54 13.62 8.46
N ALA A 311 -3.29 12.91 7.35
CA ALA A 311 -3.19 11.46 7.31
C ALA A 311 -1.83 10.93 7.79
N ALA A 312 -0.88 11.81 8.14
CA ALA A 312 0.50 11.45 8.43
C ALA A 312 1.15 10.58 7.33
N THR A 313 0.75 10.81 6.08
CA THR A 313 1.31 10.13 4.90
C THR A 313 2.31 11.06 4.23
N PRO A 314 3.57 10.64 3.98
CA PRO A 314 4.54 11.46 3.27
C PRO A 314 4.03 11.80 1.87
N PHE A 315 4.06 13.08 1.49
CA PHE A 315 3.67 13.47 0.12
C PHE A 315 4.58 12.82 -0.93
N SER A 316 5.85 12.55 -0.59
CA SER A 316 6.80 11.83 -1.44
C SER A 316 6.39 10.38 -1.78
N SER A 317 5.39 9.83 -1.09
CA SER A 317 4.81 8.53 -1.45
C SER A 317 4.06 8.57 -2.78
N PHE A 318 3.52 9.73 -3.15
CA PHE A 318 2.80 9.95 -4.41
C PHE A 318 3.80 10.32 -5.50
N VAL A 319 4.11 9.34 -6.35
CA VAL A 319 4.98 9.52 -7.51
C VAL A 319 4.16 9.46 -8.79
N THR A 320 4.60 10.16 -9.82
CA THR A 320 4.02 10.09 -11.18
C THR A 320 4.29 8.74 -11.84
N ILE A 321 3.58 8.44 -12.93
CA ILE A 321 3.83 7.25 -13.75
C ILE A 321 5.28 7.26 -14.29
N ALA A 322 5.77 8.43 -14.70
CA ALA A 322 7.13 8.59 -15.20
C ALA A 322 8.18 8.30 -14.11
N GLU A 323 8.01 8.84 -12.91
CA GLU A 323 8.90 8.58 -11.77
C GLU A 323 8.86 7.12 -11.36
N TYR A 324 7.68 6.50 -11.29
CA TYR A 324 7.55 5.08 -10.98
C TYR A 324 8.30 4.21 -11.99
N ARG A 325 8.12 4.48 -13.29
CA ARG A 325 8.83 3.78 -14.36
C ARG A 325 10.34 3.97 -14.21
N ASN A 326 10.81 5.18 -13.88
CA ASN A 326 12.22 5.43 -13.65
C ASN A 326 12.78 4.63 -12.46
N GLN A 327 12.00 4.44 -11.38
CA GLN A 327 12.42 3.59 -10.25
C GLN A 327 12.60 2.12 -10.68
N LEU A 328 11.71 1.60 -11.53
CA LEU A 328 11.83 0.24 -12.09
C LEU A 328 13.03 0.12 -13.03
N LEU A 329 13.23 1.09 -13.94
CA LEU A 329 14.39 1.12 -14.83
C LEU A 329 15.71 1.17 -14.04
N ALA A 330 15.77 1.99 -12.99
CA ALA A 330 16.93 2.10 -12.12
C ALA A 330 17.21 0.81 -11.34
N ALA A 331 16.20 -0.02 -11.09
CA ALA A 331 16.38 -1.35 -10.51
C ALA A 331 16.90 -2.39 -11.51
N GLY A 332 16.78 -2.14 -12.81
CA GLY A 332 17.30 -3.00 -13.88
C GLY A 332 16.24 -3.58 -14.84
N TYR A 333 14.94 -3.32 -14.62
CA TYR A 333 13.88 -3.80 -15.51
C TYR A 333 13.95 -3.14 -16.90
N ASP A 334 13.65 -3.91 -17.94
CA ASP A 334 13.62 -3.40 -19.32
C ASP A 334 12.39 -2.51 -19.55
N ARG A 335 12.60 -1.34 -20.19
CA ARG A 335 11.54 -0.41 -20.58
C ARG A 335 10.40 -1.07 -21.34
N ASN A 336 10.70 -1.98 -22.26
CA ASN A 336 9.71 -2.65 -23.12
C ASN A 336 8.94 -3.75 -22.38
N LYS A 337 9.39 -4.13 -21.18
CA LYS A 337 8.77 -5.12 -20.31
C LYS A 337 8.01 -4.50 -19.13
N ILE A 338 7.90 -3.17 -19.08
CA ILE A 338 7.16 -2.43 -18.05
C ILE A 338 5.82 -1.95 -18.62
N GLU A 339 4.74 -2.47 -18.06
CA GLU A 339 3.37 -2.05 -18.31
C GLU A 339 2.83 -1.31 -17.08
N ILE A 340 2.22 -0.15 -17.30
CA ILE A 340 1.53 0.61 -16.26
C ILE A 340 0.17 1.00 -16.85
N ARG A 341 -0.90 0.43 -16.30
CA ARG A 341 -2.28 0.60 -16.78
C ARG A 341 -3.10 1.33 -15.73
N ASP A 342 -3.59 2.51 -16.07
CA ASP A 342 -4.50 3.28 -15.24
C ASP A 342 -5.89 2.62 -15.25
N ILE A 343 -6.43 2.34 -14.07
CA ILE A 343 -7.76 1.76 -13.85
C ILE A 343 -8.61 2.61 -12.90
N SER A 344 -8.27 3.89 -12.72
CA SER A 344 -8.88 4.81 -11.74
C SER A 344 -10.42 4.84 -11.81
N ASP A 345 -10.98 4.77 -13.02
CA ASP A 345 -12.41 4.82 -13.28
C ASP A 345 -13.18 3.66 -12.62
N HIS A 346 -12.51 2.54 -12.37
CA HIS A 346 -13.11 1.35 -11.76
C HIS A 346 -12.78 1.22 -10.27
N VAL A 347 -12.10 2.19 -9.67
CA VAL A 347 -11.54 2.08 -8.31
C VAL A 347 -12.17 3.09 -7.36
N PHE A 348 -11.85 4.39 -7.53
CA PHE A 348 -12.11 5.38 -6.47
C PHE A 348 -13.59 5.71 -6.28
N ALA A 349 -14.34 5.82 -7.37
CA ALA A 349 -15.78 6.09 -7.32
C ALA A 349 -16.54 4.95 -6.63
N GLY A 350 -16.22 3.70 -6.98
CA GLY A 350 -16.84 2.51 -6.39
C GLY A 350 -16.59 2.40 -4.89
N MET A 351 -15.34 2.59 -4.46
CA MET A 351 -14.97 2.62 -3.04
C MET A 351 -15.70 3.74 -2.28
N ALA A 352 -15.75 4.94 -2.84
CA ALA A 352 -16.45 6.08 -2.24
C ALA A 352 -17.95 5.78 -2.07
N SER A 353 -18.60 5.24 -3.10
CA SER A 353 -20.01 4.86 -3.07
C SER A 353 -20.29 3.72 -2.09
N PHE A 354 -19.37 2.76 -1.93
CA PHE A 354 -19.49 1.72 -0.91
C PHE A 354 -19.45 2.30 0.51
N ILE A 355 -18.47 3.16 0.79
CA ILE A 355 -18.32 3.83 2.09
C ILE A 355 -19.56 4.68 2.41
N GLU A 356 -20.05 5.47 1.45
CA GLU A 356 -21.22 6.33 1.62
C GLU A 356 -22.48 5.51 1.93
N ARG A 357 -22.69 4.40 1.20
CA ARG A 357 -23.81 3.49 1.43
C ARG A 357 -23.72 2.78 2.78
N ARG A 358 -22.55 2.24 3.12
CA ARG A 358 -22.32 1.54 4.39
C ARG A 358 -22.45 2.47 5.58
N ASP A 359 -22.07 3.75 5.45
CA ASP A 359 -22.30 4.75 6.49
C ASP A 359 -23.79 4.97 6.75
N GLY A 360 -24.61 5.04 5.70
CA GLY A 360 -26.06 5.12 5.82
C GLY A 360 -26.68 3.88 6.49
N GLU A 361 -26.26 2.69 6.07
CA GLU A 361 -26.71 1.41 6.63
C GLU A 361 -26.38 1.29 8.13
N LEU A 362 -25.16 1.63 8.55
CA LEU A 362 -24.70 1.52 9.93
C LEU A 362 -25.42 2.50 10.88
N LYS A 363 -25.75 3.70 10.41
CA LYS A 363 -26.48 4.70 11.22
C LYS A 363 -27.83 4.18 11.69
N ASN A 364 -28.51 3.36 10.88
CA ASN A 364 -29.80 2.78 11.24
C ASN A 364 -29.71 1.83 12.44
N THR A 365 -28.53 1.22 12.65
CA THR A 365 -28.24 0.29 13.75
C THR A 365 -27.40 0.91 14.87
N GLY A 366 -27.36 2.25 14.95
CA GLY A 366 -26.56 2.96 15.96
C GLY A 366 -25.04 2.82 15.81
N MET A 367 -24.58 2.24 14.71
CA MET A 367 -23.17 2.04 14.41
C MET A 367 -22.63 3.18 13.54
N THR A 368 -21.32 3.38 13.56
CA THR A 368 -20.64 4.40 12.75
C THR A 368 -19.52 3.77 11.93
N ILE A 369 -19.35 4.23 10.70
CA ILE A 369 -18.21 3.84 9.86
C ILE A 369 -16.89 4.52 10.31
N GLY A 370 -16.99 5.46 11.25
CA GLY A 370 -15.85 6.11 11.88
C GLY A 370 -14.94 6.84 10.88
N ARG A 371 -13.62 6.61 10.99
CA ARG A 371 -12.60 7.29 10.18
C ARG A 371 -12.76 7.08 8.67
N TYR A 372 -13.42 6.01 8.24
CA TYR A 372 -13.61 5.73 6.81
C TYR A 372 -14.56 6.72 6.14
N ARG A 373 -15.41 7.43 6.89
CA ARG A 373 -16.27 8.49 6.35
C ARG A 373 -15.45 9.59 5.66
N ALA A 374 -14.34 10.00 6.29
CA ALA A 374 -13.43 10.99 5.73
C ALA A 374 -12.70 10.43 4.49
N ALA A 375 -12.27 9.17 4.54
CA ALA A 375 -11.64 8.50 3.40
C ALA A 375 -12.59 8.44 2.19
N GLY A 376 -13.88 8.14 2.38
CA GLY A 376 -14.88 8.15 1.31
C GLY A 376 -14.99 9.50 0.61
N LYS A 377 -14.96 10.61 1.36
CA LYS A 377 -14.94 11.96 0.76
C LYS A 377 -13.67 12.21 -0.07
N VAL A 378 -12.52 11.76 0.42
CA VAL A 378 -11.24 11.87 -0.30
C VAL A 378 -11.25 11.05 -1.58
N PHE A 379 -11.73 9.80 -1.55
CA PHE A 379 -11.85 8.95 -2.74
C PHE A 379 -12.86 9.52 -3.75
N LYS A 380 -13.98 10.08 -3.28
CA LYS A 380 -14.94 10.80 -4.14
C LYS A 380 -14.31 12.00 -4.82
N TRP A 381 -13.42 12.72 -4.13
CA TRP A 381 -12.64 13.81 -4.72
C TRP A 381 -11.62 13.29 -5.73
N TRP A 382 -10.84 12.25 -5.42
CA TRP A 382 -9.89 11.64 -6.36
C TRP A 382 -10.56 11.18 -7.64
N ALA A 383 -11.73 10.53 -7.55
CA ALA A 383 -12.52 10.12 -8.70
C ALA A 383 -12.95 11.30 -9.59
N ARG A 384 -13.19 12.47 -9.00
CA ARG A 384 -13.68 13.66 -9.72
C ARG A 384 -12.56 14.53 -10.28
N SER A 385 -11.49 14.73 -9.53
CA SER A 385 -10.37 15.59 -9.93
C SER A 385 -9.32 14.86 -10.75
N GLY A 386 -9.24 13.54 -10.62
CA GLY A 386 -8.19 12.74 -11.25
C GLY A 386 -6.78 13.07 -10.71
N ILE A 387 -6.66 13.69 -9.53
CA ILE A 387 -5.37 14.06 -8.94
C ILE A 387 -4.51 12.85 -8.60
N VAL A 388 -5.15 11.75 -8.20
CA VAL A 388 -4.53 10.45 -7.89
C VAL A 388 -5.05 9.44 -8.90
N ARG A 389 -4.15 8.57 -9.37
CA ARG A 389 -4.43 7.45 -10.28
C ARG A 389 -4.28 6.12 -9.57
N GLY A 390 -5.19 5.19 -9.81
CA GLY A 390 -5.04 3.79 -9.39
C GLY A 390 -4.49 2.99 -10.55
N CYS A 391 -3.26 2.50 -10.45
CA CYS A 391 -2.57 1.87 -11.57
C CYS A 391 -2.19 0.43 -11.24
N ILE A 392 -2.43 -0.46 -12.21
CA ILE A 392 -1.81 -1.77 -12.24
C ILE A 392 -0.44 -1.63 -12.87
N VAL A 393 0.59 -2.20 -12.24
CA VAL A 393 1.96 -2.16 -12.69
C VAL A 393 2.49 -3.58 -12.85
N VAL A 394 3.06 -3.87 -14.01
CA VAL A 394 3.73 -5.13 -14.30
C VAL A 394 5.11 -4.84 -14.87
N ALA A 395 6.16 -5.36 -14.23
CA ALA A 395 7.54 -5.28 -14.74
C ALA A 395 8.11 -6.69 -14.85
N ARG A 396 8.27 -7.17 -16.08
CA ARG A 396 8.75 -8.53 -16.34
C ARG A 396 10.27 -8.58 -16.36
N ARG A 397 10.83 -9.64 -15.79
CA ARG A 397 12.25 -9.92 -15.85
C ARG A 397 12.65 -10.55 -17.19
#